data_AF-A0A4V3W987-F1
#
_entry.id   AF-A0A4V3W987-F1
#
_cell.length_a   1.000
_cell.length_b   1.000
_cell.length_c   1.000
_cell.angle_alpha   90.00
_cell.angle_beta   90.00
_cell.angle_gamma   90.00
#
_symmetry.space_group_name_H-M   'P 1'
#
loop_
_entity.id
_entity.type
_entity.pdbx_description
1 polymer ?
#
loop_
_entity_poly.entity_id
_entity_poly.type
_entity_poly.pdbx_seq_one_letter_code
_entity_poly.pdbx_strand_id
1 'polypeptide(L)' 'MTIQAHIESLAKKHEDLEDKLHVALSSPSTDDAEILEIKRNKLRLKDQMQKLKSTRH' A
#
# COMPACT_ATOMS: atom_id res chain seq x y z
N MET A 1 0.12 -18.50 -14.39
CA MET A 1 0.57 -17.39 -13.53
C MET A 1 -0.36 -17.31 -12.34
N THR A 2 0.16 -17.51 -11.13
CA THR A 2 -0.65 -17.77 -9.93
C THR A 2 -1.02 -16.45 -9.23
N ILE A 3 -2.24 -16.36 -8.69
CA ILE A 3 -2.73 -15.22 -7.87
C ILE A 3 -1.73 -14.84 -6.77
N GLN A 4 -0.95 -15.81 -6.28
CA GLN A 4 0.09 -15.65 -5.27
C GLN A 4 1.18 -14.65 -5.71
N ALA A 5 1.66 -14.72 -6.96
CA ALA A 5 2.66 -13.77 -7.48
C ALA A 5 2.10 -12.34 -7.58
N HIS A 6 0.80 -12.20 -7.84
CA HIS A 6 0.13 -10.90 -7.89
C HIS A 6 -0.01 -10.29 -6.49
N ILE A 7 -0.34 -11.10 -5.48
CA ILE A 7 -0.38 -10.67 -4.07
C ILE A 7 1.01 -10.25 -3.61
N GLU A 8 2.05 -11.01 -3.96
CA GLU A 8 3.44 -10.70 -3.59
C GLU A 8 3.91 -9.36 -4.20
N SER A 9 3.54 -9.12 -5.46
CA SER A 9 3.81 -7.84 -6.14
C SER A 9 3.07 -6.66 -5.48
N LEU A 10 1.82 -6.86 -5.05
CA LEU A 10 1.05 -5.84 -4.33
C LEU A 10 1.61 -5.59 -2.92
N ALA A 11 2.02 -6.65 -2.22
CA ALA A 11 2.64 -6.56 -0.90
C ALA A 11 3.94 -5.75 -0.96
N LYS A 12 4.79 -5.99 -1.96
CA LYS A 12 6.02 -5.23 -2.17
C LYS A 12 5.75 -3.74 -2.43
N LYS A 13 4.72 -3.41 -3.21
CA LYS A 13 4.29 -2.01 -3.41
C LYS A 13 3.72 -1.37 -2.13
N HIS A 14 3.04 -2.17 -1.31
CA HIS A 14 2.51 -1.70 -0.04
C HIS A 14 3.64 -1.36 0.93
N GLU A 15 4.66 -2.22 1.03
CA GLU A 15 5.86 -1.98 1.84
C GLU A 15 6.59 -0.70 1.40
N ASP A 16 6.77 -0.47 0.10
CA ASP A 16 7.40 0.75 -0.43
C ASP A 16 6.60 2.03 -0.06
N LEU A 17 5.26 1.95 -0.08
CA LEU A 17 4.40 3.05 0.38
C LEU A 17 4.44 3.23 1.90
N GLU A 18 4.67 2.16 2.68
CA GLU A 18 4.85 2.27 4.13
C GLU A 18 6.13 3.00 4.48
N ASP A 19 7.22 2.68 3.79
CA ASP A 19 8.51 3.33 3.98
C ASP A 19 8.41 4.83 3.63
N LYS A 20 7.83 5.15 2.47
CA LYS A 20 7.52 6.54 2.07
C LYS A 20 6.66 7.26 3.09
N LEU A 21 5.62 6.61 3.62
CA LEU A 21 4.77 7.19 4.65
C LEU A 21 5.58 7.48 5.93
N HIS A 22 6.47 6.57 6.32
CA HIS A 22 7.29 6.70 7.52
C HIS A 22 8.27 7.87 7.39
N VAL A 23 8.91 8.02 6.24
CA VAL A 23 9.79 9.15 5.92
C VAL A 23 8.99 10.46 5.91
N ALA A 24 7.83 10.47 5.24
CA ALA A 24 6.92 11.61 5.19
C ALA A 24 6.49 12.06 6.60
N LEU A 25 6.08 11.12 7.46
CA LEU A 25 5.68 11.40 8.84
C LEU A 25 6.84 11.83 9.75
N SER A 26 8.06 11.37 9.47
CA SER A 26 9.26 11.74 10.22
C SER A 26 9.79 13.12 9.82
N SER A 27 9.43 13.60 8.64
CA SER A 27 9.83 14.92 8.14
C SER A 27 8.77 15.96 8.51
N PRO A 28 9.10 16.97 9.35
CA PRO A 28 8.16 17.98 9.82
C PRO A 28 7.72 18.98 8.72
N SER A 29 8.37 18.97 7.56
CA SER A 29 8.03 19.81 6.41
C SER A 29 7.18 19.08 5.36
N THR A 30 6.78 17.84 5.60
CA THR A 30 5.98 17.09 4.62
C THR A 30 4.53 17.54 4.65
N ASP A 31 3.96 17.83 3.49
CA ASP A 31 2.56 18.21 3.34
C ASP A 31 1.62 17.10 3.81
N ASP A 32 0.64 17.48 4.65
CA ASP A 32 -0.46 16.59 5.06
C ASP A 32 -1.20 15.97 3.87
N ALA A 33 -1.29 16.71 2.75
CA ALA A 33 -1.88 16.21 1.51
C ALA A 33 -1.13 14.98 0.97
N GLU A 34 0.20 14.99 1.03
CA GLU A 34 1.05 13.89 0.57
C GLU A 34 0.88 12.66 1.48
N ILE A 35 0.88 12.88 2.81
CA ILE A 35 0.62 11.84 3.81
C ILE A 35 -0.77 11.19 3.60
N LEU A 36 -1.79 12.00 3.33
CA LEU A 36 -3.16 11.53 3.06
C LEU A 36 -3.23 10.72 1.76
N GLU A 37 -2.53 11.15 0.72
CA GLU A 37 -2.47 10.42 -0.55
C GLU A 37 -1.77 9.07 -0.38
N ILE A 38 -0.63 9.02 0.32
CA ILE A 38 0.08 7.76 0.61
C ILE A 38 -0.81 6.80 1.40
N LYS A 39 -1.48 7.28 2.46
CA LYS A 39 -2.43 6.46 3.24
C LYS A 39 -3.58 5.94 2.37
N ARG A 40 -4.11 6.75 1.46
CA ARG A 40 -5.18 6.34 0.54
C ARG A 40 -4.72 5.25 -0.43
N ASN A 41 -3.51 5.39 -0.99
CA ASN A 41 -2.91 4.38 -1.84
C ASN A 41 -2.65 3.07 -1.08
N LYS A 42 -2.15 3.17 0.15
CA LYS A 42 -1.95 2.03 1.04
C LYS A 42 -3.26 1.26 1.32
N LEU A 43 -4.34 1.98 1.62
CA LEU A 43 -5.68 1.40 1.75
C LEU A 43 -6.16 0.70 0.48
N ARG A 44 -5.96 1.32 -0.70
CA ARG A 44 -6.32 0.72 -1.99
C ARG A 44 -5.58 -0.59 -2.25
N LEU A 45 -4.27 -0.65 -2.01
CA LEU A 45 -3.49 -1.88 -2.18
C LEU A 45 -3.97 -2.98 -1.23
N LYS A 46 -4.25 -2.61 0.03
CA LYS A 46 -4.82 -3.54 1.02
C LYS A 46 -6.16 -4.11 0.55
N ASP A 47 -7.03 -3.26 0.02
CA ASP A 47 -8.34 -3.65 -0.51
C ASP A 47 -8.19 -4.57 -1.73
N GLN A 48 -7.30 -4.25 -2.66
CA GLN A 48 -6.97 -5.11 -3.80
C GLN A 48 -6.45 -6.48 -3.36
N MET A 49 -5.54 -6.53 -2.38
CA MET A 49 -5.04 -7.78 -1.81
C MET A 49 -6.16 -8.58 -1.13
N GLN A 50 -7.02 -7.93 -0.34
CA GLN A 50 -8.17 -8.56 0.29
C GLN A 50 -9.14 -9.13 -0.75
N LYS A 51 -9.44 -8.37 -1.81
CA LYS A 51 -10.31 -8.81 -2.90
C LYS A 51 -9.75 -10.04 -3.62
N LEU A 52 -8.45 -10.04 -3.90
CA LEU A 52 -7.75 -11.18 -4.52
C LEU A 52 -7.72 -12.40 -3.59
N LYS A 53 -7.58 -12.20 -2.27
CA LYS A 53 -7.69 -13.28 -1.27
C LYS A 53 -9.12 -13.81 -1.18
N SER A 54 -10.12 -12.93 -1.17
CA SER A 54 -11.54 -13.28 -1.05
C SER A 54 -12.09 -13.99 -2.29
N THR A 55 -11.56 -13.68 -3.49
CA THR A 55 -11.94 -14.38 -4.73
C THR A 55 -11.52 -15.86 -4.74
N ARG A 56 -10.72 -16.29 -3.75
CA ARG A 56 -10.20 -17.66 -3.62
C ARG A 56 -11.07 -18.59 -2.77
N HIS A 57 -12.30 -18.18 -2.46
CA HIS A 57 -13.29 -18.97 -1.72
C HIS A 57 -14.41 -19.46 -2.64
#